data_AF-A0A2A6FHS0-F1
#
_entry.id   AF-A0A2A6FHS0-F1
#
_cell.length_a   1.000
_cell.length_b   1.000
_cell.length_c   1.000
_cell.angle_alpha   90.00
_cell.angle_beta   90.00
_cell.angle_gamma   90.00
#
_symmetry.space_group_name_H-M   'P 1'
#
loop_
_entity.id
_entity.type
_entity.pdbx_description
1 polymer ?
#
loop_
_entity_poly.entity_id
_entity_poly.type
_entity_poly.pdbx_seq_one_letter_code
_entity_poly.pdbx_strand_id
1 'polypeptide(L)'
;MTSRLLATGFSKAQVGFLMRNTDRMTSALRSDRLNDNGRACGIDSARAHILGCLDKQLFPLKRGSNVALDEEKQTERFWGRKRFAVRELLFIGQFHGCLGAAKEYLFRG
;
A
#
# COMPACT_ATOMS: atom_id res chain seq x y z
N MET A 1 1.08 2.47 10.71
CA MET A 1 1.23 3.07 9.36
C MET A 1 1.10 4.59 9.37
N THR A 2 -0.10 5.15 9.65
CA THR A 2 -0.41 6.60 9.60
C THR A 2 0.66 7.50 10.23
N SER A 3 0.99 7.29 11.50
CA SER A 3 1.98 8.13 12.20
C SER A 3 3.37 8.08 11.56
N ARG A 4 3.77 6.93 11.00
CA ARG A 4 5.06 6.77 10.33
C ARG A 4 5.09 7.49 8.99
N LEU A 5 4.00 7.45 8.21
CA LEU A 5 3.88 8.22 6.97
C LEU A 5 3.98 9.73 7.25
N LEU A 6 3.29 10.22 8.28
CA LEU A 6 3.41 11.62 8.68
C LEU A 6 4.86 11.96 9.06
N ALA A 7 5.53 11.10 9.82
CA ALA A 7 6.93 11.29 10.23
C ALA A 7 7.95 11.28 9.07
N THR A 8 7.58 10.72 7.91
CA THR A 8 8.39 10.71 6.68
C THR A 8 8.01 11.80 5.69
N GLY A 9 7.16 12.75 6.08
CA GLY A 9 6.85 13.95 5.31
C GLY A 9 5.61 13.86 4.43
N PHE A 10 4.77 12.82 4.59
CA PHE A 10 3.45 12.83 3.95
C PHE A 10 2.54 13.83 4.68
N SER A 11 1.75 14.59 3.91
CA SER A 11 0.72 15.47 4.48
C SER A 11 -0.47 14.66 5.02
N LYS A 12 -1.25 15.24 5.93
CA LYS A 12 -2.48 14.61 6.44
C LYS A 12 -3.44 14.23 5.30
N ALA A 13 -3.55 15.07 4.28
CA ALA A 13 -4.40 14.82 3.12
C ALA A 13 -3.91 13.60 2.30
N GLN A 14 -2.60 13.51 2.06
CA GLN A 14 -1.99 12.36 1.39
C GLN A 14 -2.21 11.09 2.19
N VAL A 15 -1.90 11.10 3.49
CA VAL A 15 -2.09 9.91 4.36
C VAL A 15 -3.55 9.47 4.37
N GLY A 16 -4.49 10.41 4.53
CA GLY A 16 -5.92 10.08 4.51
C GLY A 16 -6.35 9.48 3.17
N PHE A 17 -5.90 10.02 2.04
CA PHE A 17 -6.19 9.49 0.72
C PHE A 17 -5.61 8.07 0.53
N LEU A 18 -4.34 7.86 0.86
CA LEU A 18 -3.65 6.59 0.68
C LEU A 18 -4.26 5.50 1.55
N MET A 19 -4.45 5.78 2.85
CA MET A 19 -4.98 4.80 3.79
C MET A 19 -6.43 4.38 3.45
N ARG A 20 -7.29 5.32 3.03
CA ARG A 20 -8.65 4.98 2.60
C ARG A 20 -8.68 4.05 1.39
N ASN A 21 -7.79 4.27 0.42
CA ASN A 21 -7.75 3.41 -0.78
C ASN A 21 -7.11 2.05 -0.47
N THR A 22 -6.06 2.02 0.35
CA THR A 22 -5.47 0.76 0.86
C THR A 22 -6.55 -0.07 1.55
N ASP A 23 -7.29 0.52 2.50
CA ASP A 23 -8.35 -0.15 3.25
C ASP A 23 -9.48 -0.67 2.36
N ARG A 24 -9.94 0.16 1.40
CA ARG A 24 -10.93 -0.28 0.41
C ARG A 24 -10.46 -1.50 -0.39
N MET A 25 -9.18 -1.54 -0.78
CA MET A 25 -8.66 -2.63 -1.59
C MET A 25 -8.38 -3.90 -0.78
N THR A 26 -7.91 -3.79 0.46
CA THR A 26 -7.68 -4.95 1.34
C THR A 26 -8.99 -5.53 1.87
N SER A 27 -9.99 -4.70 2.16
CA SER A 27 -11.34 -5.15 2.57
C SER A 27 -12.08 -5.89 1.46
N ALA A 28 -11.82 -5.56 0.19
CA ALA A 28 -12.37 -6.28 -0.97
C ALA A 28 -11.82 -7.70 -1.14
N LEU A 29 -10.75 -8.08 -0.42
CA LEU A 29 -10.27 -9.47 -0.39
C LEU A 29 -11.28 -10.35 0.35
N ARG A 30 -11.62 -11.48 -0.27
CA ARG A 30 -12.64 -12.40 0.24
C ARG A 30 -12.01 -13.68 0.80
N SER A 31 -12.56 -14.17 1.91
CA SER A 31 -12.10 -15.39 2.58
C SER A 31 -12.28 -16.66 1.72
N ASP A 32 -13.34 -16.73 0.92
CA ASP A 32 -13.63 -17.85 0.02
C ASP A 32 -12.62 -18.00 -1.13
N ARG A 33 -11.86 -16.92 -1.41
CA ARG A 33 -10.79 -16.89 -2.40
C ARG A 33 -9.42 -17.30 -1.83
N LEU A 34 -9.31 -17.61 -0.54
CA LEU A 34 -8.05 -18.07 0.03
C LEU A 34 -7.64 -19.45 -0.53
N ASN A 35 -6.35 -19.67 -0.69
CA ASN A 35 -5.78 -21.00 -0.94
C ASN A 35 -5.55 -21.74 0.39
N ASP A 36 -4.86 -22.89 0.38
CA ASP A 36 -4.62 -23.66 1.62
C ASP A 36 -3.78 -22.89 2.64
N ASN A 37 -2.72 -22.20 2.18
CA ASN A 37 -1.88 -21.35 3.03
C ASN A 37 -2.69 -20.21 3.65
N GLY A 38 -3.51 -19.54 2.83
CA GLY A 38 -4.37 -18.44 3.27
C GLY A 38 -5.43 -18.90 4.27
N ARG A 39 -6.05 -20.07 4.04
CA ARG A 39 -7.06 -20.63 4.95
C ARG A 39 -6.51 -20.97 6.32
N ALA A 40 -5.28 -21.48 6.40
CA ALA A 40 -4.64 -21.82 7.68
C ALA A 40 -4.50 -20.61 8.61
N CYS A 41 -4.28 -19.42 8.05
CA CYS A 41 -4.08 -18.19 8.84
C CYS A 41 -5.31 -17.27 8.90
N GLY A 42 -6.26 -17.44 7.99
CA GLY A 42 -7.47 -16.62 7.89
C GLY A 42 -7.29 -15.29 7.14
N ILE A 43 -8.43 -14.67 6.79
CA ILE A 43 -8.48 -13.47 5.93
C ILE A 43 -7.84 -12.25 6.58
N ASP A 44 -7.98 -12.09 7.89
CA ASP A 44 -7.42 -10.93 8.60
C ASP A 44 -5.89 -11.00 8.67
N SER A 45 -5.33 -12.21 8.84
CA SER A 45 -3.89 -12.43 8.73
C SER A 45 -3.37 -12.14 7.32
N ALA A 46 -4.11 -12.53 6.27
CA ALA A 46 -3.73 -12.21 4.89
C ALA A 46 -3.73 -10.70 4.62
N ARG A 47 -4.75 -9.98 5.12
CA ARG A 47 -4.80 -8.50 5.05
C ARG A 47 -3.66 -7.86 5.85
N ALA A 48 -3.38 -8.34 7.05
CA ALA A 48 -2.29 -7.87 7.89
C ALA A 48 -0.93 -8.12 7.24
N HIS A 49 -0.75 -9.25 6.53
CA HIS A 49 0.47 -9.58 5.81
C HIS A 49 0.77 -8.53 4.72
N ILE A 50 -0.24 -8.10 3.95
CA ILE A 50 -0.08 -7.04 2.93
C ILE A 50 0.38 -5.73 3.58
N LEU A 51 -0.26 -5.33 4.68
CA LEU A 51 0.08 -4.09 5.39
C LEU A 51 1.47 -4.16 6.04
N GLY A 52 1.86 -5.33 6.55
CA GLY A 52 3.18 -5.59 7.12
C GLY A 52 4.28 -5.57 6.05
N CYS A 53 4.02 -6.14 4.88
CA CYS A 53 4.91 -6.02 3.72
C CYS A 53 5.10 -4.57 3.31
N LEU A 54 4.00 -3.81 3.18
CA LEU A 54 4.03 -2.40 2.81
C LEU A 54 4.83 -1.56 3.80
N ASP A 55 4.63 -1.80 5.10
CA ASP A 55 5.36 -1.13 6.16
C ASP A 55 6.87 -1.39 6.04
N LYS A 56 7.26 -2.65 5.84
CA LYS A 56 8.68 -3.02 5.66
C LYS A 56 9.30 -2.41 4.40
N GLN A 57 8.57 -2.36 3.28
CA GLN A 57 9.09 -1.81 2.02
C GLN A 57 9.18 -0.28 2.04
N LEU A 58 8.28 0.40 2.76
CA LEU A 58 8.31 1.87 2.85
C LEU A 58 9.31 2.39 3.87
N PHE A 59 9.60 1.66 4.96
CA PHE A 59 10.38 2.21 6.06
C PHE A 59 11.81 1.69 6.21
N PRO A 60 12.60 1.77 5.11
CA PRO A 60 13.98 2.22 5.17
C PRO A 60 14.20 3.57 4.46
N LEU A 61 13.13 4.29 4.07
CA LEU A 61 13.23 5.64 3.50
C LEU A 61 13.91 6.60 4.51
N LYS A 62 15.23 6.73 4.41
CA LYS A 62 16.02 7.66 5.19
C LYS A 62 15.64 9.10 4.80
N ARG A 63 15.50 9.99 5.78
CA ARG A 63 15.50 11.44 5.52
C ARG A 63 16.76 11.78 4.75
N GLY A 64 16.64 12.52 3.65
CA GLY A 64 17.78 13.00 2.89
C GLY A 64 18.07 12.29 1.57
N SER A 65 17.12 11.55 0.96
CA SER A 65 17.26 11.29 -0.47
C SER A 65 17.14 12.62 -1.23
N ASN A 66 18.09 12.91 -2.12
CA ASN A 66 18.06 14.10 -2.98
C ASN A 66 16.95 14.01 -4.06
N VAL A 67 16.01 13.09 -3.91
CA VAL A 67 14.89 12.90 -4.83
C VAL A 67 13.80 13.89 -4.44
N ALA A 68 13.26 14.63 -5.41
CA ALA A 68 12.12 15.52 -5.21
C ALA A 68 10.84 14.72 -4.96
N LEU A 69 10.72 14.13 -3.76
CA LEU A 69 9.60 13.27 -3.37
C LEU A 69 8.25 14.00 -3.35
N ASP A 70 8.28 15.33 -3.29
CA ASP A 70 7.11 16.20 -3.29
C ASP A 70 6.77 16.74 -4.69
N GLU A 71 7.58 16.42 -5.71
CA GLU A 71 7.26 16.76 -7.11
C GLU A 71 5.98 16.03 -7.54
N GLU A 72 5.04 16.76 -8.14
CA GLU A 72 3.85 16.17 -8.73
C GLU A 72 4.14 15.58 -10.10
N LYS A 73 3.70 14.34 -10.31
CA LYS A 73 3.67 13.69 -11.61
C LYS A 73 2.22 13.52 -12.07
N GLN A 74 2.01 13.72 -13.35
CA GLN A 74 0.75 13.35 -13.99
C GLN A 74 0.80 11.86 -14.36
N THR A 75 -0.24 11.13 -13.98
CA THR A 75 -0.40 9.71 -14.28
C THR A 75 -1.70 9.48 -15.04
N GLU A 76 -1.86 8.27 -15.57
CA GLU A 76 -3.19 7.75 -15.86
C GLU A 76 -4.07 7.84 -14.59
N ARG A 77 -5.40 7.97 -14.79
CA ARG A 77 -6.32 8.14 -13.66
C ARG A 77 -6.23 6.90 -12.75
N PHE A 78 -5.65 7.08 -11.58
CA PHE A 78 -5.43 6.03 -10.60
C PHE A 78 -6.11 6.39 -9.29
N TRP A 79 -6.84 5.46 -8.67
CA TRP A 79 -7.64 5.73 -7.47
C TRP A 79 -8.49 7.03 -7.53
N GLY A 80 -8.97 7.37 -8.73
CA GLY A 80 -9.79 8.57 -8.99
C GLY A 80 -9.02 9.89 -9.17
N ARG A 81 -7.68 9.91 -9.05
CA ARG A 81 -6.82 11.09 -9.24
C ARG A 81 -5.88 10.91 -10.43
N LYS A 82 -5.45 12.03 -11.03
CA LYS A 82 -4.47 12.06 -12.14
C LYS A 82 -3.11 12.66 -11.76
N ARG A 83 -3.00 13.27 -10.58
CA ARG A 83 -1.79 13.93 -10.09
C ARG A 83 -1.42 13.41 -8.73
N PHE A 84 -0.16 13.03 -8.60
CA PHE A 84 0.41 12.43 -7.41
C PHE A 84 1.80 12.97 -7.15
N ALA A 85 2.12 13.23 -5.89
CA ALA A 85 3.51 13.42 -5.51
C ALA A 85 4.28 12.11 -5.72
N VAL A 86 5.58 12.19 -6.04
CA VAL A 86 6.45 11.00 -6.17
C VAL A 86 6.37 10.09 -4.95
N ARG A 87 6.25 10.63 -3.73
CA ARG A 87 6.04 9.83 -2.51
C ARG A 87 4.73 9.04 -2.51
N GLU A 88 3.66 9.59 -3.06
CA GLU A 88 2.37 8.90 -3.17
C GLU A 88 2.48 7.76 -4.18
N LEU A 89 3.18 7.98 -5.30
CA LEU A 89 3.45 6.94 -6.29
C LEU A 89 4.30 5.81 -5.74
N LEU A 90 5.33 6.14 -4.94
CA LEU A 90 6.12 5.12 -4.26
C LEU A 90 5.25 4.28 -3.33
N PHE A 91 4.41 4.92 -2.50
CA PHE A 91 3.46 4.21 -1.65
C PHE A 91 2.57 3.28 -2.45
N ILE A 92 1.96 3.80 -3.52
CA ILE A 92 1.03 3.06 -4.39
C ILE A 92 1.74 1.84 -5.00
N GLY A 93 2.94 2.03 -5.56
CA GLY A 93 3.73 0.97 -6.17
C GLY A 93 4.05 -0.16 -5.19
N GLN A 94 4.56 0.19 -4.00
CA GLN A 94 4.87 -0.81 -2.97
C GLN A 94 3.60 -1.53 -2.47
N PHE A 95 2.49 -0.81 -2.31
CA PHE A 95 1.22 -1.43 -1.92
C PHE A 95 0.76 -2.46 -2.95
N HIS A 96 0.80 -2.12 -4.24
CA HIS A 96 0.41 -3.04 -5.30
C HIS A 96 1.37 -4.22 -5.44
N GLY A 97 2.67 -4.02 -5.22
CA GLY A 97 3.65 -5.11 -5.14
C GLY A 97 3.32 -6.10 -4.02
N CYS A 98 3.11 -5.60 -2.79
CA CYS A 98 2.72 -6.43 -1.65
C CYS A 98 1.37 -7.13 -1.83
N LEU A 99 0.38 -6.44 -2.43
CA LEU A 99 -0.91 -7.01 -2.75
C LEU A 99 -0.80 -8.12 -3.79
N GLY A 100 -0.01 -7.91 -4.84
CA GLY A 100 0.26 -8.91 -5.88
C GLY A 100 0.90 -10.17 -5.31
N ALA A 101 1.97 -10.01 -4.53
CA ALA A 101 2.63 -11.12 -3.85
C ALA A 101 1.66 -11.86 -2.91
N ALA A 102 0.88 -11.14 -2.10
CA ALA A 102 -0.10 -11.79 -1.22
C ALA A 102 -1.15 -12.58 -2.01
N LYS A 103 -1.63 -12.06 -3.14
CA LYS A 103 -2.57 -12.78 -4.01
C LYS A 103 -1.98 -14.08 -4.56
N GLU A 104 -0.72 -14.05 -4.97
CA GLU A 104 -0.01 -15.23 -5.46
C GLU A 104 0.17 -16.30 -4.37
N TYR A 105 0.56 -15.90 -3.15
CA TYR A 105 0.90 -16.84 -2.08
C TYR A 105 -0.27 -17.29 -1.20
N LEU A 106 -1.30 -16.45 -1.03
CA LEU A 106 -2.38 -16.67 -0.04
C LEU A 106 -3.77 -16.81 -0.68
N PHE A 107 -3.94 -16.44 -1.94
CA PHE A 107 -5.22 -16.51 -2.62
C PHE A 107 -5.16 -17.47 -3.81
N ARG A 108 -6.34 -17.88 -4.27
CA ARG A 108 -6.53 -18.60 -5.53
C ARG A 108 -6.52 -17.55 -6.65
N GLY A 109 -5.78 -17.85 -7.73
CA GLY A 109 -5.76 -17.04 -8.96
C GLY A 109 -7.15 -16.78 -9.53
#